data_AF-A0A3A4VIX6-F1
#
_entry.id   AF-A0A3A4VIX6-F1
#
_cell.length_a   1.000
_cell.length_b   1.000
_cell.length_c   1.000
_cell.angle_alpha   90.00
_cell.angle_beta   90.00
_cell.angle_gamma   90.00
#
_symmetry.space_group_name_H-M   'P 1'
#
loop_
_entity.id
_entity.type
_entity.pdbx_description
1 polymer ?
#
loop_
_entity_poly.entity_id
_entity_poly.type
_entity_poly.pdbx_seq_one_letter_code
_entity_poly.pdbx_strand_id
1 'polypeptide(L)'
;MSDEDLQIEATALAFVKSHEKDIIEKFCGSCQQVITPVSLFMAGSPGAGKTEVSTSLVRRFETVPVRIDADEIRSMCPGYTGANAHVFQKAATKGVHILYDHALRTNIHVILDGTFAYADSLRNIERSIDHKRKVELWFIYQDPVMAWKFTQAREALESRRISKDTFITSVHKVQGKCEGRKGSVRSFTYP
;
A
#
# COMPACT_ATOMS: atom_id res chain seq x y z
N MET A 1 6.12 18.78 -12.84
CA MET A 1 7.15 18.73 -11.78
C MET A 1 8.17 19.78 -12.11
N SER A 2 8.55 20.60 -11.14
CA SER A 2 9.64 21.58 -11.25
C SER A 2 11.01 20.89 -11.14
N ASP A 3 12.09 21.62 -11.43
CA ASP A 3 13.46 21.13 -11.19
C ASP A 3 13.71 20.87 -9.70
N GLU A 4 13.09 21.66 -8.83
CA GLU A 4 13.10 21.46 -7.38
C GLU A 4 12.42 20.13 -7.00
N ASP A 5 11.25 19.83 -7.57
CA ASP A 5 10.57 18.55 -7.35
C ASP A 5 11.44 17.36 -7.78
N LEU A 6 12.14 17.47 -8.90
CA LEU A 6 13.03 16.42 -9.39
C LEU A 6 14.20 16.18 -8.44
N GLN A 7 14.76 17.25 -7.87
CA GLN A 7 15.85 17.14 -6.89
C GLN A 7 15.38 16.52 -5.58
N ILE A 8 14.19 16.89 -5.09
CA ILE A 8 13.56 16.29 -3.90
C ILE A 8 13.27 14.81 -4.16
N GLU A 9 12.71 14.46 -5.32
CA GLU A 9 12.41 13.07 -5.70
C GLU A 9 13.68 12.21 -5.72
N ALA A 10 14.75 12.71 -6.35
CA ALA A 10 16.05 12.02 -6.39
C ALA A 10 16.64 11.81 -4.99
N THR A 11 16.54 12.83 -4.14
CA THR A 11 17.04 12.80 -2.75
C THR A 11 16.24 11.81 -1.90
N ALA A 12 14.90 11.81 -2.00
CA ALA A 12 14.04 10.85 -1.32
C ALA A 12 14.30 9.40 -1.78
N LEU A 13 14.53 9.19 -3.07
CA LEU A 13 14.88 7.88 -3.60
C LEU A 13 16.25 7.40 -3.08
N ALA A 14 17.24 8.29 -3.03
CA ALA A 14 18.55 7.99 -2.46
C ALA A 14 18.45 7.65 -0.96
N PHE A 15 17.66 8.42 -0.21
CA PHE A 15 17.39 8.19 1.21
C PHE A 15 16.82 6.78 1.46
N VAL A 16 15.76 6.40 0.74
CA VAL A 16 15.15 5.06 0.90
C VAL A 16 16.15 3.93 0.57
N LYS A 17 17.03 4.13 -0.42
CA LYS A 17 18.06 3.14 -0.76
C LYS A 17 19.14 3.01 0.31
N SER A 18 19.60 4.12 0.89
CA SER A 18 20.66 4.09 1.89
C SER A 18 20.18 3.66 3.28
N HIS A 19 18.88 3.75 3.55
CA HIS A 19 18.25 3.39 4.84
C HIS A 19 17.43 2.09 4.75
N GLU A 20 17.78 1.18 3.83
CA GLU A 20 17.07 -0.09 3.65
C GLU A 20 16.93 -0.89 4.96
N LYS A 21 18.00 -0.97 5.76
CA LYS A 21 17.98 -1.69 7.04
C LYS A 21 17.02 -1.06 8.05
N ASP A 22 17.02 0.27 8.15
CA ASP A 22 16.16 0.99 9.10
C ASP A 22 14.68 0.86 8.71
N ILE A 23 14.40 0.86 7.41
CA ILE A 23 13.06 0.58 6.88
C ILE A 23 12.63 -0.85 7.24
N ILE A 24 13.48 -1.85 6.97
CA ILE A 24 13.16 -3.24 7.34
C ILE A 24 12.94 -3.37 8.84
N GLU A 25 13.81 -2.79 9.67
CA GLU A 25 13.69 -2.86 11.13
C GLU A 25 12.38 -2.22 11.60
N LYS A 26 12.05 -1.02 11.11
CA LYS A 26 10.83 -0.30 11.50
C LYS A 26 9.55 -1.08 11.17
N PHE A 27 9.49 -1.71 10.00
CA PHE A 27 8.25 -2.36 9.52
C PHE A 27 8.20 -3.86 9.86
N CYS A 28 9.34 -4.52 9.95
CA CYS A 28 9.44 -5.98 10.10
C CYS A 28 10.11 -6.43 11.40
N GLY A 29 10.60 -5.52 12.27
CA GLY A 29 11.36 -5.89 13.47
C GLY A 29 10.60 -6.80 14.45
N SER A 30 9.27 -6.74 14.45
CA SER A 30 8.40 -7.63 15.24
C SER A 30 7.82 -8.81 14.47
N CYS A 31 8.09 -8.93 13.17
CA CYS A 31 7.57 -9.99 12.33
C CYS A 31 8.27 -11.33 12.61
N GLN A 32 7.53 -12.43 12.43
CA GLN A 32 8.05 -13.77 12.65
C GLN A 32 7.91 -14.60 11.37
N GLN A 33 8.93 -15.42 11.10
CA GLN A 33 8.91 -16.34 9.96
C GLN A 33 7.85 -17.42 10.18
N VAL A 34 7.19 -17.83 9.11
CA VAL A 34 6.17 -18.89 9.14
C VAL A 34 6.37 -19.89 8.01
N ILE A 35 5.84 -21.10 8.19
CA ILE A 35 5.97 -22.18 7.21
C ILE A 35 5.08 -21.91 5.99
N THR A 36 3.86 -21.39 6.21
CA THR A 36 2.85 -21.13 5.18
C THR A 36 2.47 -19.65 5.16
N PRO A 37 3.35 -18.77 4.64
CA PRO A 37 3.11 -17.35 4.69
C PRO A 37 1.97 -16.93 3.75
N VAL A 38 1.28 -15.88 4.16
CA VAL A 38 0.14 -15.29 3.44
C VAL A 38 0.60 -13.97 2.84
N SER A 39 0.20 -13.72 1.60
CA SER A 39 0.28 -12.42 0.96
C SER A 39 -1.11 -11.90 0.68
N LEU A 40 -1.52 -10.90 1.44
CA LEU A 40 -2.81 -10.26 1.31
C LEU A 40 -2.67 -8.93 0.58
N PHE A 41 -3.36 -8.82 -0.54
CA PHE A 41 -3.40 -7.62 -1.37
C PHE A 41 -4.72 -6.91 -1.18
N MET A 42 -4.66 -5.63 -0.85
CA MET A 42 -5.86 -4.82 -0.67
C MET A 42 -6.11 -3.96 -1.91
N ALA A 43 -7.37 -3.85 -2.30
CA ALA A 43 -7.82 -3.01 -3.40
C ALA A 43 -9.02 -2.17 -2.92
N GLY A 44 -9.13 -0.94 -3.41
CA GLY A 44 -10.22 -0.05 -3.04
C GLY A 44 -9.87 1.40 -3.37
N SER A 45 -10.87 2.22 -3.64
CA SER A 45 -10.69 3.66 -3.88
C SER A 45 -10.06 4.36 -2.66
N PRO A 46 -9.48 5.56 -2.82
CA PRO A 46 -9.18 6.43 -1.68
C PRO A 46 -10.45 6.61 -0.82
N GLY A 47 -10.31 6.67 0.51
CA GLY A 47 -11.45 6.78 1.41
C GLY A 47 -12.32 5.52 1.54
N ALA A 48 -11.97 4.39 0.94
CA ALA A 48 -12.72 3.14 1.08
C ALA A 48 -12.58 2.44 2.45
N GLY A 49 -11.70 2.92 3.32
CA GLY A 49 -11.46 2.29 4.64
C GLY A 49 -10.37 1.21 4.66
N LYS A 50 -9.44 1.24 3.69
CA LYS A 50 -8.39 0.20 3.59
C LYS A 50 -7.46 0.20 4.80
N THR A 51 -7.05 1.38 5.27
CA THR A 51 -6.14 1.56 6.39
C THR A 51 -6.72 1.01 7.70
N GLU A 52 -8.01 1.26 7.93
CA GLU A 52 -8.74 0.76 9.10
C GLU A 52 -8.86 -0.76 9.06
N VAL A 53 -9.22 -1.32 7.90
CA VAL A 53 -9.30 -2.77 7.72
C VAL A 53 -7.93 -3.43 7.87
N SER A 54 -6.88 -2.88 7.25
CA SER A 54 -5.53 -3.46 7.30
C SER A 54 -4.98 -3.46 8.72
N THR A 55 -5.18 -2.36 9.46
CA THR A 55 -4.81 -2.22 10.87
C THR A 55 -5.55 -3.23 11.76
N SER A 56 -6.86 -3.39 11.56
CA SER A 56 -7.64 -4.39 12.30
C SER A 56 -7.20 -5.82 11.95
N LEU A 57 -6.78 -6.05 10.71
CA LEU A 57 -6.45 -7.38 10.22
C LEU A 57 -5.11 -7.89 10.76
N VAL A 58 -4.14 -7.01 11.01
CA VAL A 58 -2.87 -7.36 11.70
C VAL A 58 -3.14 -8.17 12.96
N ARG A 59 -4.16 -7.82 13.75
CA ARG A 59 -4.51 -8.48 15.01
C ARG A 59 -5.11 -9.88 14.87
N ARG A 60 -5.47 -10.28 13.65
CA ARG A 60 -6.11 -11.58 13.35
C ARG A 60 -5.11 -12.65 12.91
N PHE A 61 -3.87 -12.26 12.64
CA PHE A 61 -2.80 -13.22 12.38
C PHE A 61 -2.25 -13.76 13.70
N GLU A 62 -1.87 -15.03 13.70
CA GLU A 62 -1.22 -15.67 14.86
C GLU A 62 0.17 -15.08 15.13
N THR A 63 0.88 -14.70 14.06
CA THR A 63 2.15 -14.00 14.12
C THR A 63 2.04 -12.65 13.42
N VAL A 64 2.81 -11.65 13.88
CA VAL A 64 2.69 -10.29 13.37
C VAL A 64 3.07 -10.25 11.87
N PRO A 65 2.16 -9.82 10.96
CA PRO A 65 2.48 -9.61 9.55
C PRO A 65 3.17 -8.25 9.36
N VAL A 66 3.93 -8.11 8.27
CA VAL A 66 4.33 -6.78 7.81
C VAL A 66 3.16 -6.12 7.07
N ARG A 67 2.73 -4.95 7.57
CA ARG A 67 1.78 -4.07 6.89
C ARG A 67 2.56 -3.05 6.06
N ILE A 68 2.43 -3.10 4.74
CA ILE A 68 3.15 -2.22 3.83
C ILE A 68 2.19 -1.15 3.31
N ASP A 69 2.41 0.09 3.74
CA ASP A 69 1.68 1.28 3.32
C ASP A 69 2.65 2.30 2.71
N ALA A 70 2.36 2.72 1.47
CA ALA A 70 3.20 3.67 0.75
C ALA A 70 3.31 5.03 1.48
N ASP A 71 2.27 5.45 2.19
CA ASP A 71 2.25 6.73 2.89
C ASP A 71 3.08 6.73 4.18
N GLU A 72 3.15 5.60 4.87
CA GLU A 72 4.06 5.42 6.00
C GLU A 72 5.53 5.48 5.54
N ILE A 73 5.83 4.91 4.36
CA ILE A 73 7.17 4.99 3.76
C ILE A 73 7.50 6.43 3.37
N ARG A 74 6.57 7.15 2.73
CA ARG A 74 6.75 8.58 2.40
C ARG A 74 7.05 9.40 3.66
N SER A 75 6.35 9.11 4.76
CA SER A 75 6.51 9.81 6.04
C SER A 75 7.88 9.63 6.69
N MET A 76 8.69 8.67 6.23
CA MET A 76 10.09 8.56 6.66
C MET A 76 11.04 9.47 5.87
N CYS A 77 10.64 9.92 4.67
CA CYS A 77 11.50 10.69 3.81
C CYS A 77 11.58 12.15 4.29
N PRO A 78 12.79 12.72 4.44
CA PRO A 78 12.95 14.13 4.76
C PRO A 78 12.21 15.03 3.75
N GLY A 79 11.51 16.05 4.26
CA GLY A 79 10.78 17.01 3.43
C GLY A 79 9.40 16.54 2.94
N TYR A 80 8.93 15.36 3.33
CA TYR A 80 7.56 14.95 3.05
C TYR A 80 6.56 15.72 3.92
N THR A 81 5.52 16.27 3.30
CA THR A 81 4.50 17.11 3.96
C THR A 81 3.07 16.63 3.74
N GLY A 82 2.88 15.47 3.08
CA GLY A 82 1.57 15.02 2.63
C GLY A 82 1.11 15.71 1.34
N ALA A 83 1.20 17.04 1.27
CA ALA A 83 0.78 17.83 0.10
C ALA A 83 1.66 17.55 -1.14
N ASN A 84 2.93 17.22 -0.93
CA ASN A 84 3.90 16.90 -1.98
C ASN A 84 4.02 15.38 -2.28
N ALA A 85 3.03 14.57 -1.91
CA ALA A 85 3.10 13.10 -2.06
C ALA A 85 3.44 12.59 -3.48
N HIS A 86 3.10 13.36 -4.51
CA HIS A 86 3.43 13.04 -5.89
C HIS A 86 4.96 13.03 -6.15
N VAL A 87 5.72 13.88 -5.45
CA VAL A 87 7.20 13.96 -5.54
C VAL A 87 7.86 12.72 -4.93
N PHE A 88 7.23 12.09 -3.93
CA PHE A 88 7.79 10.96 -3.19
C PHE A 88 7.35 9.60 -3.77
N GLN A 89 6.71 9.59 -4.94
CA GLN A 89 6.17 8.38 -5.54
C GLN A 89 7.25 7.31 -5.80
N LYS A 90 8.40 7.67 -6.39
CA LYS A 90 9.49 6.73 -6.66
C LYS A 90 10.11 6.17 -5.38
N ALA A 91 10.30 7.02 -4.38
CA ALA A 91 10.82 6.62 -3.07
C ALA A 91 9.87 5.62 -2.39
N ALA A 92 8.56 5.91 -2.38
CA ALA A 92 7.54 5.01 -1.84
C ALA A 92 7.53 3.66 -2.56
N THR A 93 7.51 3.64 -3.91
CA THR A 93 7.59 2.40 -4.68
C THR A 93 8.84 1.59 -4.35
N LYS A 94 10.01 2.24 -4.21
CA LYS A 94 11.24 1.55 -3.84
C LYS A 94 11.17 0.94 -2.43
N GLY A 95 10.60 1.65 -1.46
CA GLY A 95 10.40 1.13 -0.10
C GLY A 95 9.43 -0.05 -0.07
N VAL A 96 8.34 0.01 -0.83
CA VAL A 96 7.41 -1.12 -0.99
C VAL A 96 8.14 -2.35 -1.52
N HIS A 97 9.00 -2.18 -2.54
CA HIS A 97 9.78 -3.30 -3.08
C HIS A 97 10.76 -3.86 -2.05
N ILE A 98 11.48 -3.00 -1.31
CA ILE A 98 12.39 -3.43 -0.24
C ILE A 98 11.67 -4.32 0.78
N LEU A 99 10.54 -3.84 1.32
CA LEU A 99 9.77 -4.56 2.33
C LEU A 99 9.17 -5.84 1.78
N TYR A 100 8.63 -5.79 0.57
CA TYR A 100 8.02 -6.96 -0.05
C TYR A 100 9.06 -8.04 -0.40
N ASP A 101 10.22 -7.65 -0.94
CA ASP A 101 11.33 -8.56 -1.22
C ASP A 101 11.87 -9.21 0.06
N HIS A 102 11.97 -8.43 1.13
CA HIS A 102 12.32 -8.95 2.45
C HIS A 102 11.28 -9.97 2.93
N ALA A 103 9.99 -9.68 2.78
CA ALA A 103 8.91 -10.55 3.23
C ALA A 103 8.88 -11.90 2.48
N LEU A 104 9.16 -11.87 1.17
CA LEU A 104 9.28 -13.08 0.35
C LEU A 104 10.49 -13.92 0.76
N ARG A 105 11.63 -13.29 1.04
CA ARG A 105 12.87 -13.98 1.44
C ARG A 105 12.82 -14.59 2.84
N THR A 106 12.10 -13.95 3.76
CA THR A 106 12.06 -14.34 5.18
C THR A 106 10.79 -15.10 5.56
N ASN A 107 9.90 -15.38 4.60
CA ASN A 107 8.67 -16.12 4.82
C ASN A 107 7.80 -15.55 5.97
N ILE A 108 7.72 -14.22 6.10
CA ILE A 108 6.78 -13.56 7.02
C ILE A 108 5.46 -13.27 6.30
N HIS A 109 4.35 -13.16 7.03
CA HIS A 109 3.08 -12.71 6.44
C HIS A 109 3.16 -11.26 5.95
N VAL A 110 2.45 -10.92 4.87
CA VAL A 110 2.41 -9.55 4.33
C VAL A 110 0.98 -9.10 4.04
N ILE A 111 0.67 -7.87 4.44
CA ILE A 111 -0.52 -7.12 4.05
C ILE A 111 -0.05 -5.92 3.22
N LEU A 112 -0.34 -5.91 1.93
CA LEU A 112 -0.04 -4.79 1.05
C LEU A 112 -1.24 -3.83 1.02
N ASP A 113 -1.19 -2.80 1.88
CA ASP A 113 -2.17 -1.72 1.95
C ASP A 113 -1.83 -0.63 0.92
N GLY A 114 -1.92 -1.04 -0.35
CA GLY A 114 -1.75 -0.16 -1.48
C GLY A 114 -3.08 0.02 -2.21
N THR A 115 -3.32 1.19 -2.77
CA THR A 115 -4.28 1.24 -3.87
C THR A 115 -3.67 0.40 -4.99
N PHE A 116 -4.41 -0.56 -5.55
CA PHE A 116 -4.04 -1.40 -6.71
C PHE A 116 -3.56 -0.61 -7.97
N ALA A 117 -3.44 0.71 -7.86
CA ALA A 117 -2.95 1.67 -8.82
C ALA A 117 -1.41 1.85 -8.81
N TYR A 118 -0.68 1.40 -7.78
CA TYR A 118 0.79 1.32 -7.89
C TYR A 118 1.12 0.28 -8.98
N ALA A 119 1.90 0.69 -9.98
CA ALA A 119 2.41 -0.22 -11.01
C ALA A 119 3.11 -1.41 -10.31
N ASP A 120 2.83 -2.63 -10.76
CA ASP A 120 3.34 -3.92 -10.27
C ASP A 120 2.52 -4.72 -9.23
N SER A 121 1.28 -4.34 -8.87
CA SER A 121 0.45 -5.22 -7.99
C SER A 121 0.25 -6.63 -8.57
N LEU A 122 0.09 -6.75 -9.90
CA LEU A 122 -0.02 -8.04 -10.60
C LEU A 122 1.26 -8.87 -10.48
N ARG A 123 2.40 -8.24 -10.77
CA ARG A 123 3.71 -8.86 -10.66
C ARG A 123 3.97 -9.33 -9.23
N ASN A 124 3.57 -8.55 -8.22
CA ASN A 124 3.72 -8.99 -6.83
C ASN A 124 2.85 -10.19 -6.49
N ILE A 125 1.65 -10.30 -7.06
CA ILE A 125 0.81 -11.51 -6.94
C ILE A 125 1.52 -12.72 -7.56
N GLU A 126 2.02 -12.60 -8.80
CA GLU A 126 2.78 -13.65 -9.49
C GLU A 126 3.98 -14.10 -8.66
N ARG A 127 4.78 -13.16 -8.17
CA ARG A 127 5.91 -13.44 -7.28
C ARG A 127 5.49 -14.17 -6.00
N SER A 128 4.33 -13.85 -5.43
CA SER A 128 3.83 -14.60 -4.26
C SER A 128 3.46 -16.04 -4.60
N ILE A 129 2.89 -16.28 -5.78
CA ILE A 129 2.55 -17.62 -6.28
C ILE A 129 3.85 -18.42 -6.51
N ASP A 130 4.86 -17.81 -7.13
CA ASP A 130 6.16 -18.44 -7.38
C ASP A 130 6.86 -18.83 -6.06
N HIS A 131 6.71 -18.01 -5.02
CA HIS A 131 7.18 -18.28 -3.66
C HIS A 131 6.24 -19.22 -2.86
N LYS A 132 5.25 -19.85 -3.50
CA LYS A 132 4.32 -20.84 -2.90
C LYS A 132 3.55 -20.30 -1.68
N ARG A 133 3.25 -19.01 -1.68
CA ARG A 133 2.54 -18.32 -0.60
C ARG A 133 1.03 -18.45 -0.79
N LYS A 134 0.27 -18.44 0.31
CA LYS A 134 -1.18 -18.28 0.21
C LYS A 134 -1.49 -16.85 -0.23
N VAL A 135 -2.13 -16.66 -1.39
CA VAL A 135 -2.48 -15.33 -1.90
C VAL A 135 -3.94 -15.02 -1.62
N GLU A 136 -4.20 -13.85 -1.03
CA GLU A 136 -5.54 -13.32 -0.81
C GLU A 136 -5.68 -11.94 -1.46
N LEU A 137 -6.82 -11.70 -2.12
CA LEU A 137 -7.17 -10.40 -2.68
C LEU A 137 -8.43 -9.89 -2.01
N TRP A 138 -8.31 -8.78 -1.28
CA TRP A 138 -9.39 -8.16 -0.55
C TRP A 138 -9.80 -6.87 -1.25
N PHE A 139 -10.99 -6.88 -1.83
CA PHE A 139 -11.57 -5.70 -2.43
C PHE A 139 -12.49 -5.02 -1.40
N ILE A 140 -12.09 -3.83 -1.00
CA ILE A 140 -12.83 -2.99 -0.06
C ILE A 140 -13.62 -1.98 -0.87
N TYR A 141 -14.93 -2.15 -0.80
CA TYR A 141 -15.88 -1.30 -1.47
C TYR A 141 -16.47 -0.30 -0.48
N GLN A 142 -16.56 0.95 -0.93
CA GLN A 142 -17.31 2.01 -0.28
C GLN A 142 -18.04 2.78 -1.37
N ASP A 143 -19.25 3.24 -1.08
CA ASP A 143 -19.99 4.12 -1.96
C ASP A 143 -19.10 5.32 -2.37
N PRO A 144 -18.96 5.64 -3.68
CA PRO A 144 -18.04 6.68 -4.14
C PRO A 144 -18.30 8.06 -3.53
N VAL A 145 -19.56 8.40 -3.22
CA VAL A 145 -19.91 9.68 -2.59
C VAL A 145 -19.41 9.69 -1.14
N MET A 146 -19.60 8.60 -0.40
CA MET A 146 -19.08 8.45 0.96
C MET A 146 -17.55 8.38 1.00
N ALA A 147 -16.93 7.61 0.11
CA ALA A 147 -15.48 7.51 -0.02
C ALA A 147 -14.84 8.87 -0.35
N TRP A 148 -15.53 9.70 -1.15
CA TRP A 148 -15.08 11.08 -1.40
C TRP A 148 -15.15 11.94 -0.14
N LYS A 149 -16.26 11.88 0.62
CA LYS A 149 -16.37 12.60 1.91
C LYS A 149 -15.26 12.21 2.89
N PHE A 150 -14.97 10.92 3.02
CA PHE A 150 -13.87 10.45 3.88
C PHE A 150 -12.50 10.87 3.36
N THR A 151 -12.31 10.88 2.04
CA THR A 151 -11.09 11.42 1.44
C THR A 151 -10.91 12.88 1.84
N GLN A 152 -11.94 13.72 1.69
CA GLN A 152 -11.91 15.14 2.07
C GLN A 152 -11.65 15.35 3.58
N ALA A 153 -12.31 14.55 4.43
CA ALA A 153 -12.10 14.61 5.88
C ALA A 153 -10.64 14.29 6.25
N ARG A 154 -10.02 13.32 5.56
CA ARG A 154 -8.62 12.96 5.75
C ARG A 154 -7.66 14.05 5.28
N GLU A 155 -7.97 14.75 4.18
CA GLU A 155 -7.12 15.87 3.72
C GLU A 155 -6.98 16.95 4.79
N ALA A 156 -8.07 17.24 5.51
CA ALA A 156 -8.08 18.23 6.59
C ALA A 156 -7.21 17.82 7.79
N LEU A 157 -7.01 16.52 8.02
CA LEU A 157 -6.23 15.98 9.13
C LEU A 157 -4.76 15.73 8.75
N GLU A 158 -4.51 15.23 7.53
CA GLU A 158 -3.20 14.69 7.13
C GLU A 158 -2.49 15.55 6.05
N SER A 159 -3.09 16.66 5.61
CA SER A 159 -2.59 17.52 4.52
C SER A 159 -2.36 16.82 3.17
N ARG A 160 -2.79 15.56 3.04
CA ARG A 160 -2.65 14.77 1.82
C ARG A 160 -3.79 15.07 0.86
N ARG A 161 -3.53 15.95 -0.11
CA ARG A 161 -4.50 16.35 -1.13
C ARG A 161 -4.58 15.35 -2.29
N ILE A 162 -5.79 14.92 -2.61
CA ILE A 162 -6.15 14.11 -3.78
C ILE A 162 -7.18 14.91 -4.58
N SER A 163 -6.85 15.25 -5.84
CA SER A 163 -7.81 15.92 -6.70
C SER A 163 -9.02 15.03 -7.00
N LYS A 164 -10.19 15.64 -7.21
CA LYS A 164 -11.42 14.91 -7.57
C LYS A 164 -11.23 14.04 -8.82
N ASP A 165 -10.48 14.53 -9.81
CA ASP A 165 -10.16 13.76 -11.02
C ASP A 165 -9.30 12.53 -10.73
N THR A 166 -8.30 12.68 -9.84
CA THR A 166 -7.45 11.56 -9.39
C THR A 166 -8.28 10.53 -8.63
N PHE A 167 -9.23 10.98 -7.81
CA PHE A 167 -10.16 10.12 -7.10
C PHE A 167 -11.06 9.33 -8.06
N ILE A 168 -11.76 10.00 -8.98
CA ILE A 168 -12.64 9.35 -9.97
C ILE A 168 -11.86 8.34 -10.81
N THR A 169 -10.68 8.74 -11.29
CA THR A 169 -9.78 7.85 -12.05
C THR A 169 -9.40 6.62 -11.24
N SER A 170 -9.16 6.78 -9.93
CA SER A 170 -8.82 5.67 -9.05
C SER A 170 -10.00 4.72 -8.83
N VAL A 171 -11.22 5.23 -8.67
CA VAL A 171 -12.45 4.42 -8.55
C VAL A 171 -12.61 3.53 -9.79
N HIS A 172 -12.57 4.11 -10.98
CA HIS A 172 -12.73 3.37 -12.24
C HIS A 172 -11.61 2.34 -12.45
N LYS A 173 -10.35 2.70 -12.14
CA LYS A 173 -9.20 1.79 -12.27
C LYS A 173 -9.34 0.57 -11.36
N VAL A 174 -9.83 0.74 -10.13
CA VAL A 174 -9.99 -0.39 -9.22
C VAL A 174 -11.16 -1.28 -9.67
N GLN A 175 -12.30 -0.69 -10.06
CA GLN A 175 -13.45 -1.44 -10.59
C GLN A 175 -13.05 -2.31 -11.79
N GLY A 176 -12.39 -1.72 -12.80
CA GLY A 176 -11.97 -2.46 -13.99
C GLY A 176 -10.89 -3.52 -13.75
N LYS A 177 -10.09 -3.43 -12.66
CA LYS A 177 -9.10 -4.47 -12.31
C LYS A 177 -9.72 -5.64 -11.53
N CYS A 178 -10.85 -5.42 -10.86
CA CYS A 178 -11.55 -6.41 -10.07
C CYS A 178 -12.66 -7.14 -10.87
N GLU A 179 -13.20 -6.51 -11.91
CA GLU A 179 -14.10 -7.17 -12.86
C GLU A 179 -13.33 -8.18 -13.75
N GLY A 180 -13.80 -9.45 -13.77
CA GLY A 180 -13.36 -10.46 -14.74
C GLY A 180 -12.27 -11.45 -14.33
N ARG A 181 -11.86 -11.55 -13.05
CA ARG A 181 -10.78 -12.47 -12.64
C ARG A 181 -11.26 -13.59 -11.72
N LYS A 182 -11.03 -14.84 -12.13
CA LYS A 182 -11.29 -16.06 -11.35
C LYS A 182 -10.29 -16.16 -10.19
N GLY A 183 -10.77 -15.83 -9.00
CA GLY A 183 -10.12 -15.99 -7.69
C GLY A 183 -11.17 -15.72 -6.61
N SER A 184 -10.95 -16.16 -5.36
CA SER A 184 -11.85 -15.85 -4.25
C SER A 184 -11.78 -14.35 -3.91
N VAL A 185 -12.49 -13.51 -4.66
CA VAL A 185 -12.71 -12.11 -4.30
C VAL A 185 -13.68 -12.10 -3.12
N ARG A 186 -13.17 -11.78 -1.93
CA ARG A 186 -14.02 -11.48 -0.78
C ARG A 186 -14.33 -9.98 -0.82
N SER A 187 -15.58 -9.64 -1.16
CA SER A 187 -16.09 -8.28 -1.04
C SER A 187 -16.57 -8.05 0.38
N PHE A 188 -16.01 -7.05 1.05
CA PHE A 188 -16.51 -6.56 2.32
C PHE A 188 -17.23 -5.23 2.07
N THR A 189 -18.55 -5.25 2.20
CA THR A 189 -19.41 -4.06 2.28
C THR A 189 -19.69 -3.81 3.76
N TYR A 190 -19.32 -2.64 4.26
CA TYR A 190 -19.80 -2.20 5.58
C TYR A 190 -21.18 -1.53 5.42
N PRO A 191 -22.08 -1.69 6.40
CA PRO A 191 -23.36 -0.97 6.45
C PRO A 191 -23.19 0.54 6.63
#